data_AF-A0A023BQ03-F1
#
_entry.id   AF-A0A023BQ03-F1
#
_cell.length_a   1.000
_cell.length_b   1.000
_cell.length_c   1.000
_cell.angle_alpha   90.00
_cell.angle_beta   90.00
_cell.angle_gamma   90.00
#
_symmetry.space_group_name_H-M   'P 1'
#
loop_
_entity.id
_entity.type
_entity.pdbx_description
1 polymer ?
#
loop_
_entity_poly.entity_id
_entity_poly.type
_entity_poly.pdbx_seq_one_letter_code
_entity_poly.pdbx_strand_id
1 'polypeptide(L)'
;MDYSVYNSKYQFMSDILKTLHFTMDTFIYNLAHHSPYEMLLYRWINKLYTKGISSEEAIQLIYKARNILLLNPKNSWCSPPILS
;
A
#
# COMPACT_ATOMS: atom_id res chain seq x y z
N MET A 1 -19.23 13.55 -10.72
CA MET A 1 -18.11 12.62 -10.43
C MET A 1 -18.57 11.25 -10.86
N ASP A 2 -17.87 10.60 -11.79
CA ASP A 2 -18.33 9.36 -12.41
C ASP A 2 -18.25 8.20 -11.41
N TYR A 3 -19.40 7.72 -10.93
CA TYR A 3 -19.50 6.66 -9.92
C TYR A 3 -18.80 5.36 -10.35
N SER A 4 -18.70 5.12 -11.67
CA SER A 4 -18.02 3.97 -12.25
C SER A 4 -16.52 3.96 -11.94
N VAL A 5 -15.87 5.11 -12.04
CA VAL A 5 -14.42 5.28 -11.79
C VAL A 5 -14.12 5.10 -10.30
N TYR A 6 -14.96 5.67 -9.43
CA TYR A 6 -14.82 5.50 -7.98
C TYR A 6 -14.92 4.02 -7.58
N ASN A 7 -15.90 3.29 -8.14
CA ASN A 7 -16.11 1.88 -7.84
C ASN A 7 -14.92 1.02 -8.34
N SER A 8 -14.39 1.31 -9.54
CA SER A 8 -13.24 0.56 -10.08
C SER A 8 -11.96 0.75 -9.25
N LYS A 9 -11.70 1.96 -8.75
CA LYS A 9 -10.55 2.24 -7.88
C LYS A 9 -10.72 1.61 -6.50
N TYR A 10 -11.92 1.68 -5.94
CA TYR A 10 -12.25 1.04 -4.68
C TYR A 10 -12.06 -0.47 -4.76
N GLN A 11 -12.54 -1.12 -5.83
CA GLN A 11 -12.35 -2.55 -6.06
C GLN A 11 -10.86 -2.91 -6.16
N PHE A 12 -10.11 -2.18 -7.00
CA PHE A 12 -8.67 -2.38 -7.17
C PHE A 12 -7.91 -2.29 -5.84
N MET A 13 -8.22 -1.27 -5.03
CA MET A 13 -7.64 -1.11 -3.70
C MET A 13 -8.07 -2.24 -2.76
N SER A 14 -9.35 -2.62 -2.77
CA SER A 14 -9.87 -3.70 -1.94
C SER A 14 -9.20 -5.04 -2.23
N ASP A 15 -8.93 -5.35 -3.50
CA ASP A 15 -8.27 -6.61 -3.89
C ASP A 15 -6.86 -6.67 -3.30
N ILE A 16 -6.09 -5.59 -3.46
CA ILE A 16 -4.74 -5.46 -2.91
C ILE A 16 -4.74 -5.59 -1.38
N LEU A 17 -5.62 -4.85 -0.69
CA LEU A 17 -5.68 -4.86 0.78
C LEU A 17 -6.05 -6.23 1.33
N LYS A 18 -7.02 -6.93 0.71
CA LYS A 18 -7.40 -8.30 1.10
C LYS A 18 -6.22 -9.25 1.01
N THR A 19 -5.46 -9.20 -0.08
CA THR A 19 -4.27 -10.05 -0.25
C THR A 19 -3.17 -9.73 0.76
N LEU A 20 -3.06 -8.47 1.19
CA LEU A 20 -2.11 -8.06 2.23
C LEU A 20 -2.64 -8.28 3.66
N HIS A 21 -3.81 -8.89 3.82
CA HIS A 21 -4.49 -9.10 5.10
C HIS A 21 -4.84 -7.80 5.85
N PHE A 22 -5.14 -6.73 5.12
CA PHE A 22 -5.70 -5.49 5.66
C PHE A 22 -7.21 -5.46 5.47
N THR A 23 -7.92 -4.95 6.48
CA THR A 23 -9.30 -4.51 6.30
C THR A 23 -9.30 -3.10 5.73
N MET A 24 -10.34 -2.77 4.94
CA MET A 24 -10.50 -1.43 4.37
C MET A 24 -10.58 -0.37 5.48
N ASP A 25 -11.36 -0.63 6.52
CA ASP A 25 -11.60 0.34 7.60
C ASP A 25 -10.31 0.66 8.38
N THR A 26 -9.54 -0.36 8.77
CA THR A 26 -8.27 -0.16 9.48
C THR A 26 -7.27 0.58 8.59
N PHE A 27 -7.21 0.23 7.30
CA PHE A 27 -6.33 0.90 6.36
C PHE A 27 -6.68 2.39 6.22
N ILE A 28 -7.96 2.73 6.02
CA ILE A 28 -8.41 4.12 5.88
C ILE A 28 -8.21 4.90 7.17
N TYR A 29 -8.51 4.30 8.33
CA TYR A 29 -8.24 4.90 9.63
C TYR A 29 -6.76 5.25 9.77
N ASN A 30 -5.86 4.31 9.54
CA ASN A 30 -4.42 4.53 9.65
C ASN A 30 -3.90 5.54 8.61
N LEU A 31 -4.45 5.52 7.40
CA LEU A 31 -4.13 6.48 6.35
C LEU A 31 -4.51 7.91 6.76
N ALA A 32 -5.70 8.11 7.34
CA ALA A 32 -6.15 9.40 7.84
C ALA A 32 -5.28 9.91 9.01
N HIS A 33 -4.74 8.99 9.81
CA HIS A 33 -3.80 9.30 10.89
C HIS A 33 -2.34 9.37 10.44
N HIS A 34 -2.07 9.41 9.13
CA HIS A 34 -0.72 9.55 8.56
C HIS A 34 0.26 8.45 9.00
N SER A 35 -0.24 7.23 9.25
CA SER A 35 0.63 6.08 9.49
C SER A 35 1.58 5.88 8.30
N PRO A 36 2.91 5.80 8.52
CA PRO A 36 3.88 5.79 7.44
C PRO A 36 3.68 4.65 6.43
N TYR A 37 3.32 3.46 6.90
CA TYR A 37 3.13 2.28 6.05
C TYR A 37 1.91 2.44 5.14
N GLU A 38 0.76 2.82 5.69
CA GLU A 38 -0.48 3.03 4.93
C GLU A 38 -0.36 4.20 3.95
N MET A 39 0.34 5.28 4.32
CA MET A 39 0.65 6.36 3.39
C MET A 39 1.49 5.89 2.19
N LEU A 40 2.53 5.08 2.44
CA LEU A 40 3.37 4.52 1.40
C LEU A 40 2.57 3.58 0.49
N LEU A 41 1.81 2.67 1.09
CA LEU A 41 0.99 1.70 0.39
C LEU A 41 -0.08 2.39 -0.46
N TYR A 42 -0.75 3.41 0.07
CA TYR A 42 -1.73 4.22 -0.69
C TYR A 42 -1.09 4.90 -1.91
N ARG A 43 0.14 5.43 -1.77
CA ARG A 43 0.89 6.01 -2.90
C ARG A 43 1.20 4.98 -3.97
N TRP A 44 1.62 3.77 -3.59
CA TRP A 44 1.86 2.69 -4.53
C TRP A 44 0.57 2.26 -5.25
N ILE A 45 -0.51 2.03 -4.51
CA ILE A 45 -1.82 1.64 -5.07
C ILE A 45 -2.28 2.68 -6.09
N ASN A 46 -2.25 3.97 -5.75
CA ASN A 46 -2.64 5.03 -6.68
C ASN A 46 -1.76 5.08 -7.93
N LYS A 47 -0.44 4.93 -7.78
CA LYS A 47 0.50 4.94 -8.90
C LYS A 47 0.29 3.76 -9.85
N LEU A 48 -0.07 2.59 -9.31
CA LEU A 48 -0.34 1.39 -10.12
C LEU A 48 -1.69 1.49 -10.82
N TYR A 49 -2.72 1.95 -10.10
CA TYR A 49 -4.05 2.17 -10.67
C TYR A 49 -4.02 3.19 -11.83
N THR A 50 -3.34 4.32 -11.65
CA THR A 50 -3.21 5.36 -12.69
C THR A 50 -2.44 4.89 -13.93
N LYS A 51 -1.61 3.86 -13.80
CA LYS A 51 -0.91 3.22 -14.91
C LYS A 51 -1.74 2.13 -15.61
N GLY A 52 -2.94 1.82 -15.11
CA GLY A 52 -3.78 0.76 -15.64
C GLY A 52 -3.24 -0.65 -15.38
N ILE A 53 -2.40 -0.82 -14.35
CA ILE A 53 -1.88 -2.13 -13.96
C ILE A 53 -3.03 -2.98 -13.39
N SER A 54 -3.06 -4.28 -13.71
CA SER A 54 -4.07 -5.20 -13.18
C SER A 54 -3.89 -5.43 -11.67
N SER A 55 -4.94 -5.80 -10.95
CA SER A 55 -4.85 -6.09 -9.50
C SER A 55 -3.79 -7.16 -9.21
N GLU A 56 -3.74 -8.22 -10.02
CA GLU A 56 -2.78 -9.33 -9.86
C GLU A 56 -1.32 -8.88 -10.00
N GLU A 57 -1.01 -8.10 -11.05
CA GLU A 57 0.33 -7.58 -11.26
C GLU A 57 0.71 -6.57 -10.17
N ALA A 58 -0.23 -5.71 -9.78
CA ALA A 58 -0.02 -4.73 -8.72
C ALA A 58 0.32 -5.39 -7.38
N ILE A 59 -0.37 -6.49 -7.03
CA ILE A 59 -0.09 -7.30 -5.84
C ILE A 59 1.36 -7.80 -5.87
N GLN A 60 1.81 -8.39 -6.98
CA GLN A 60 3.19 -8.89 -7.09
C GLN A 60 4.23 -7.77 -6.95
N LEU A 61 3.99 -6.62 -7.57
CA LEU A 61 4.87 -5.46 -7.48
C LEU A 61 4.94 -4.92 -6.04
N ILE A 62 3.81 -4.87 -5.33
CA ILE A 62 3.75 -4.44 -3.93
C ILE A 62 4.51 -5.42 -3.03
N TYR A 63 4.36 -6.73 -3.23
CA TYR A 63 5.16 -7.72 -2.49
C TYR A 63 6.66 -7.56 -2.72
N LYS A 64 7.08 -7.37 -3.98
CA LYS A 64 8.49 -7.13 -4.32
C LYS A 64 9.00 -5.85 -3.64
N ALA A 65 8.24 -4.76 -3.70
CA ALA A 65 8.60 -3.50 -3.06
C ALA A 65 8.69 -3.63 -1.53
N ARG A 66 7.73 -4.33 -0.91
CA ARG A 66 7.73 -4.62 0.53
C ARG A 66 8.93 -5.45 0.94
N ASN A 67 9.28 -6.50 0.19
CA ASN A 67 10.45 -7.32 0.46
C ASN A 67 11.74 -6.50 0.34
N ILE A 68 11.87 -5.61 -0.64
CA ILE A 68 13.04 -4.73 -0.75
C ILE A 68 13.13 -3.79 0.46
N LEU A 69 12.01 -3.22 0.91
CA LEU A 69 11.98 -2.35 2.08
C LEU A 69 12.38 -3.08 3.37
N LEU A 70 11.89 -4.30 3.56
CA LEU A 70 12.14 -5.10 4.77
C LEU A 70 13.52 -5.76 4.79
N LEU A 71 14.01 -6.22 3.64
CA LEU A 71 15.24 -7.01 3.53
C LEU A 71 16.48 -6.15 3.26
N ASN A 72 16.34 -4.85 3.01
CA ASN A 72 17.47 -3.96 2.77
C ASN A 72 17.77 -3.11 4.03
N PRO A 73 18.78 -3.49 4.84
CA PRO A 73 19.11 -2.79 6.08
C PRO A 73 19.62 -1.36 5.87
N LYS A 74 20.04 -1.00 4.65
CA LYS A 74 20.42 0.39 4.33
C LYS A 74 19.22 1.33 4.14
N ASN A 75 18.02 0.77 4.01
CA ASN A 75 16.77 1.50 3.76
C ASN A 75 15.77 1.31 4.91
N SER A 76 16.20 0.75 6.04
CA SER A 76 15.32 0.44 7.15
C SER A 76 14.77 1.73 7.75
N TRP A 77 13.44 1.90 7.68
CA TRP A 77 12.73 2.92 8.43
C TRP A 77 12.77 2.67 9.95
N CYS A 78 13.30 1.52 10.37
CA CYS A 78 13.69 1.26 11.74
C CYS A 78 15.08 1.85 11.96
N SER A 79 15.17 3.00 12.64
CA SER A 79 16.41 3.35 13.34
C SER A 79 16.61 2.33 14.47
N PRO A 80 17.79 1.72 14.63
CA PRO A 80 18.05 0.95 15.84
C PRO A 80 17.88 1.88 17.05
N PRO A 81 17.26 1.43 18.15
CA PRO A 81 17.16 2.24 19.34
C PRO A 81 18.57 2.64 19.79
N ILE A 82 18.75 3.94 20.03
CA ILE A 82 19.98 4.44 20.65
C ILE A 82 19.97 3.87 22.08
N LEU A 83 20.81 2.86 22.34
CA LEU A 83 21.13 2.45 23.70
C LEU A 83 21.98 3.57 24.31
N SER A 84 21.33 4.45 25.07
CA SER A 84 21.95 5.37 26.03
C SER A 84 22.16 4.66 27.36
#